data_AF-A0A9D2MRT2-F1
#
_entry.id   AF-A0A9D2MRT2-F1
#
_cell.length_a   1.000
_cell.length_b   1.000
_cell.length_c   1.000
_cell.angle_alpha   90.00
_cell.angle_beta   90.00
_cell.angle_gamma   90.00
#
_symmetry.space_group_name_H-M   'P 1'
#
loop_
_entity.id
_entity.type
_entity.pdbx_description
1 polymer ?
#
loop_
_entity_poly.entity_id
_entity_poly.type
_entity_poly.pdbx_seq_one_letter_code
_entity_poly.pdbx_strand_id
1 'polypeptide(L)'
;MAQDRDFKYVLQDFSNLYIGARFTYGEMLENDDIPFKWRAIVRHYLLKEVNPETTMENHIFFMTERDFSYETLRELKAKFKMSVWVPPDGKRHRTGHYESREYKIEEIVTSEELHRQMDSIIVEELHLTKLALMTFAV
;
A
#
# COMPACT_ATOMS: atom_id res chain seq x y z
N MET A 1 11.32 -16.22 6.56
CA MET A 1 10.92 -16.72 5.23
C MET A 1 9.51 -16.24 5.01
N ALA A 2 9.30 -15.28 4.10
CA ALA A 2 7.96 -14.93 3.64
C ALA A 2 7.43 -16.17 2.92
N GLN A 3 6.72 -17.01 3.68
CA GLN A 3 5.93 -18.10 3.13
C GLN A 3 5.02 -17.45 2.08
N ASP A 4 5.01 -18.01 0.88
CA ASP A 4 4.37 -17.53 -0.35
C ASP A 4 2.91 -17.09 -0.09
N ARG A 5 2.74 -15.88 0.44
CA ARG A 5 1.45 -15.21 0.58
C ARG A 5 1.36 -14.41 -0.69
N ASP A 6 0.39 -14.75 -1.52
CA ASP A 6 0.13 -14.06 -2.80
C ASP A 6 -0.21 -12.56 -2.61
N PHE A 7 -0.24 -12.05 -1.37
CA PHE A 7 -0.65 -10.68 -0.99
C PHE A 7 -1.88 -10.20 -1.78
N LYS A 8 -2.78 -11.14 -2.07
CA LYS A 8 -4.11 -10.96 -2.66
C LYS A 8 -5.13 -11.45 -1.65
N TYR A 9 -5.50 -10.57 -0.74
CA TYR A 9 -6.51 -10.83 0.28
C TYR A 9 -7.18 -9.53 0.72
N VAL A 10 -8.36 -9.66 1.31
CA VAL A 10 -9.06 -8.55 1.97
C VAL A 10 -9.35 -9.00 3.40
N LEU A 11 -8.87 -8.23 4.38
CA LEU A 11 -9.16 -8.43 5.79
C LEU A 11 -9.80 -7.17 6.37
N GLN A 12 -10.69 -7.34 7.34
CA GLN A 12 -11.39 -6.22 7.96
C GLN A 12 -11.57 -6.48 9.45
N ASP A 13 -11.42 -5.42 10.24
CA ASP A 13 -11.84 -5.38 11.64
C ASP A 13 -12.90 -4.30 11.86
N PHE A 14 -13.23 -3.97 13.11
CA PHE A 14 -14.24 -2.96 13.42
C PHE A 14 -13.88 -1.55 12.92
N SER A 15 -12.60 -1.22 12.84
CA SER A 15 -12.11 0.12 12.52
C SER A 15 -11.34 0.22 11.20
N ASN A 16 -10.87 -0.90 10.66
CA ASN A 16 -9.92 -0.90 9.55
C ASN A 16 -10.30 -1.87 8.42
N LEU A 17 -9.78 -1.55 7.24
CA LEU A 17 -9.77 -2.34 6.03
C LEU A 17 -8.30 -2.55 5.62
N TYR A 18 -7.96 -3.80 5.36
CA TYR A 18 -6.63 -4.24 4.97
C TYR A 18 -6.72 -4.95 3.62
N ILE A 19 -5.94 -4.50 2.65
CA ILE A 19 -5.97 -5.03 1.29
C ILE A 19 -4.55 -5.40 0.89
N GLY A 20 -4.34 -6.66 0.53
CA GLY A 20 -3.04 -7.12 0.04
C GLY A 20 -2.57 -6.31 -1.18
N ALA A 21 -1.27 -6.01 -1.25
CA ALA A 21 -0.73 -5.01 -2.18
C ALA A 21 -0.58 -5.49 -3.64
N ARG A 22 -0.76 -6.79 -3.89
CA ARG A 22 -0.55 -7.44 -5.20
C ARG A 22 -1.78 -7.53 -6.08
N PHE A 23 -2.94 -7.08 -5.60
CA PHE A 23 -4.07 -6.86 -6.49
C PHE A 23 -3.71 -5.77 -7.50
N THR A 24 -4.01 -6.03 -8.78
CA THR A 24 -4.13 -4.94 -9.75
C THR A 24 -5.36 -4.11 -9.42
N TYR A 25 -5.39 -2.83 -9.79
CA TYR A 25 -6.58 -2.02 -9.60
C TYR A 25 -7.81 -2.59 -10.33
N GLY A 26 -7.61 -3.24 -11.48
CA GLY A 26 -8.66 -3.96 -12.22
C GLY A 26 -9.25 -5.11 -11.41
N GLU A 27 -8.40 -5.98 -10.86
CA GLU A 27 -8.82 -7.08 -9.98
C GLU A 27 -9.59 -6.56 -8.76
N MET A 28 -9.19 -5.41 -8.22
CA MET A 28 -9.92 -4.80 -7.10
C MET A 28 -11.35 -4.41 -7.44
N LEU A 29 -11.61 -3.98 -8.67
CA LEU A 29 -12.94 -3.56 -9.11
C LEU A 29 -13.89 -4.74 -9.30
N GLU A 30 -13.36 -5.93 -9.58
CA GLU A 30 -14.11 -7.16 -9.81
C GLU A 30 -14.26 -8.01 -8.53
N ASN A 31 -13.45 -7.74 -7.51
CA ASN A 31 -13.49 -8.49 -6.26
C ASN A 31 -14.63 -8.01 -5.34
N ASP A 32 -15.61 -8.88 -5.09
CA ASP A 32 -16.77 -8.61 -4.25
C ASP A 32 -16.43 -8.38 -2.77
N ASP A 33 -15.33 -8.96 -2.27
CA ASP A 33 -14.88 -8.79 -0.88
C ASP A 33 -14.37 -7.38 -0.60
N ILE A 34 -13.99 -6.63 -1.64
CA ILE A 34 -13.55 -5.25 -1.51
C ILE A 34 -14.76 -4.33 -1.27
N PRO A 35 -14.77 -3.48 -0.22
CA PRO A 35 -15.88 -2.56 0.00
C PRO A 35 -16.16 -1.65 -1.20
N PHE A 36 -17.45 -1.49 -1.55
CA PHE A 36 -17.89 -0.65 -2.68
C PHE A 36 -17.27 0.76 -2.63
N LYS A 37 -17.18 1.36 -1.43
CA LYS A 37 -16.59 2.70 -1.25
C LYS A 37 -15.13 2.75 -1.74
N TRP A 38 -14.32 1.73 -1.45
CA TRP A 38 -12.95 1.65 -1.96
C TRP A 38 -12.94 1.44 -3.47
N ARG A 39 -13.76 0.52 -4.02
CA ARG A 39 -13.88 0.33 -5.48
C ARG A 39 -14.27 1.62 -6.20
N ALA A 40 -15.18 2.41 -5.62
CA ALA A 40 -15.58 3.70 -6.16
C ALA A 40 -14.41 4.70 -6.17
N ILE A 41 -13.62 4.76 -5.09
CA ILE A 41 -12.41 5.59 -5.04
C ILE A 41 -11.39 5.14 -6.08
N VAL A 42 -11.07 3.84 -6.17
CA VAL A 42 -10.17 3.30 -7.19
C VAL A 42 -10.63 3.72 -8.59
N ARG A 43 -11.92 3.51 -8.91
CA ARG A 43 -12.50 3.83 -10.22
C ARG A 43 -12.47 5.33 -10.55
N HIS A 44 -12.83 6.18 -9.59
CA HIS A 44 -13.05 7.61 -9.85
C HIS A 44 -11.85 8.50 -9.55
N TYR A 45 -10.83 7.99 -8.85
CA TYR A 45 -9.67 8.77 -8.44
C TYR A 45 -8.37 8.16 -8.96
N LEU A 46 -8.09 6.89 -8.64
CA LEU A 46 -6.79 6.28 -8.99
C LEU A 46 -6.70 5.98 -10.49
N LEU A 47 -7.70 5.31 -11.06
CA LEU A 47 -7.72 4.92 -12.48
C LEU A 47 -7.81 6.09 -13.47
N LYS A 48 -7.89 7.34 -13.00
CA LYS A 48 -7.76 8.52 -13.86
C LYS A 48 -6.32 8.71 -14.36
N GLU A 49 -5.34 8.22 -13.61
CA GLU A 49 -3.91 8.45 -13.87
C GLU A 49 -3.12 7.14 -14.02
N VAL A 50 -3.69 6.00 -13.61
CA VAL A 50 -3.00 4.72 -13.59
C VAL A 50 -3.74 3.64 -14.41
N ASN A 51 -2.97 2.76 -15.06
CA ASN A 51 -3.50 1.62 -15.79
C ASN A 51 -4.17 0.62 -14.81
N PRO A 52 -5.34 0.04 -15.14
CA PRO A 52 -5.98 -1.00 -14.33
C PRO A 52 -5.10 -2.22 -14.01
N GLU A 53 -4.16 -2.58 -14.88
CA GLU A 53 -3.23 -3.70 -14.68
C GLU A 53 -2.10 -3.38 -13.68
N THR A 54 -1.97 -2.12 -13.25
CA THR A 54 -0.97 -1.72 -12.26
C THR A 54 -1.38 -2.19 -10.87
N THR A 55 -0.42 -2.75 -10.12
CA THR A 55 -0.58 -3.11 -8.71
C THR A 55 -0.28 -1.93 -7.79
N MET A 56 -0.88 -1.93 -6.60
CA MET A 56 -0.59 -0.89 -5.60
C MET A 56 0.88 -0.91 -5.18
N GLU A 57 1.48 -2.09 -5.01
CA GLU A 57 2.88 -2.24 -4.60
C GLU A 57 3.84 -1.49 -5.53
N ASN A 58 3.55 -1.47 -6.84
CA ASN A 58 4.35 -0.73 -7.80
C ASN A 58 3.97 0.76 -7.79
N HIS A 59 2.69 1.08 -7.85
CA HIS A 59 2.23 2.46 -7.98
C HIS A 59 2.79 3.40 -6.90
N ILE A 60 2.88 2.94 -5.65
CA ILE A 60 3.31 3.79 -4.52
C ILE A 60 4.74 4.33 -4.60
N PHE A 61 5.64 3.64 -5.30
CA PHE A 61 7.02 4.08 -5.46
C PHE A 61 7.24 4.99 -6.68
N PHE A 62 6.28 5.06 -7.60
CA PHE A 62 6.39 5.90 -8.80
C PHE A 62 5.53 7.16 -8.75
N MET A 63 4.79 7.37 -7.66
CA MET A 63 4.06 8.61 -7.41
C MET A 63 4.98 9.74 -6.93
N THR A 64 4.56 10.96 -7.21
CA THR A 64 5.11 12.22 -6.76
C THR A 64 4.05 13.01 -6.00
N GLU A 65 4.46 14.05 -5.28
CA GLU A 65 3.53 14.91 -4.54
C GLU A 65 2.53 15.67 -5.42
N ARG A 66 2.71 15.64 -6.75
CA ARG A 66 1.84 16.33 -7.72
C ARG A 66 0.75 15.43 -8.29
N ASP A 67 0.84 14.12 -8.07
CA ASP A 67 -0.10 13.17 -8.65
C ASP A 67 -1.40 13.14 -7.85
N PHE A 68 -2.54 13.12 -8.53
CA PHE A 68 -3.85 13.09 -7.87
C PHE A 68 -4.05 11.79 -7.08
N SER A 69 -3.43 10.70 -7.54
CA SER A 69 -3.37 9.43 -6.81
C SER A 69 -2.69 9.56 -5.43
N TYR A 70 -1.61 10.35 -5.34
CA TYR A 70 -0.96 10.65 -4.07
C TYR A 70 -1.87 11.45 -3.15
N GLU A 71 -2.47 12.54 -3.66
CA GLU A 71 -3.40 13.36 -2.88
C GLU A 71 -4.57 12.53 -2.33
N THR A 72 -5.14 11.65 -3.16
CA THR A 72 -6.23 10.74 -2.79
C THR A 72 -5.83 9.83 -1.62
N LEU A 73 -4.67 9.17 -1.73
CA LEU A 73 -4.18 8.28 -0.68
C LEU A 73 -3.81 9.04 0.61
N ARG A 74 -3.29 10.25 0.49
CA ARG A 74 -2.96 11.12 1.62
C ARG A 74 -4.22 11.54 2.39
N GLU A 75 -5.27 11.99 1.70
CA GLU A 75 -6.55 12.35 2.34
C GLU A 75 -7.21 11.15 3.03
N LEU A 76 -7.02 9.94 2.48
CA LEU A 76 -7.45 8.69 3.10
C LEU A 76 -6.56 8.25 4.27
N LYS A 77 -5.46 8.95 4.52
CA LYS A 77 -4.43 8.61 5.52
C LYS A 77 -3.93 7.18 5.32
N ALA A 78 -3.73 6.81 4.05
CA ALA A 78 -3.32 5.48 3.66
C ALA A 78 -1.95 5.15 4.24
N LYS A 79 -1.82 3.92 4.72
CA LYS A 79 -0.56 3.36 5.18
C LYS A 79 -0.29 2.05 4.49
N PHE A 80 0.97 1.69 4.35
CA PHE A 80 1.40 0.43 3.77
C PHE A 80 2.28 -0.29 4.76
N LYS A 81 1.96 -1.56 4.99
CA LYS A 81 2.84 -2.46 5.70
C LYS A 81 3.83 -3.04 4.72
N MET A 82 5.11 -2.92 5.04
CA MET A 82 6.22 -3.25 4.16
C MET A 82 7.25 -4.04 4.95
N SER A 83 7.72 -5.14 4.38
CA SER A 83 8.89 -5.86 4.86
C SER A 83 10.15 -5.23 4.27
N VAL A 84 10.93 -4.56 5.10
CA VAL A 84 12.16 -3.86 4.71
C VAL A 84 13.39 -4.62 5.19
N TRP A 85 14.46 -4.62 4.40
CA TRP A 85 15.70 -5.29 4.78
C TRP A 85 16.47 -4.44 5.80
N VAL A 86 16.78 -5.03 6.95
CA VAL A 86 17.62 -4.42 7.98
C VAL A 86 18.98 -5.10 7.96
N PRO A 87 20.07 -4.38 7.63
CA PRO A 87 21.41 -4.94 7.65
C PRO A 87 21.85 -5.30 9.08
N PRO A 88 22.82 -6.21 9.25
CA PRO A 88 23.34 -6.56 10.57
C PRO A 88 23.96 -5.33 11.25
N ASP A 89 23.67 -5.14 12.54
CA ASP A 89 24.18 -4.02 13.35
C ASP A 89 25.42 -4.40 14.19
N GLY A 90 25.85 -5.67 14.11
CA GLY A 90 26.99 -6.22 14.84
C GLY A 90 26.79 -6.33 16.36
N LYS A 91 25.68 -5.85 16.91
CA LYS A 91 25.37 -5.83 18.34
C LYS A 91 24.27 -6.82 18.68
N ARG A 92 23.07 -6.55 18.17
CA ARG A 92 21.85 -7.32 18.47
C ARG A 92 21.53 -8.31 17.35
N HIS A 93 21.85 -7.95 16.10
CA HIS A 93 21.59 -8.77 14.93
C HIS A 93 22.89 -9.09 14.18
N ARG A 94 23.35 -10.34 14.35
CA ARG A 94 24.57 -10.85 13.68
C ARG A 94 24.39 -11.07 12.17
N THR A 95 23.14 -11.20 11.72
CA THR A 95 22.76 -11.33 10.32
C THR A 95 21.68 -10.30 9.99
N GLY A 96 21.63 -9.87 8.73
CA GLY A 96 20.51 -9.05 8.26
C GLY A 96 19.21 -9.83 8.29
N HIS A 97 18.09 -9.12 8.41
CA HIS A 97 16.76 -9.71 8.46
C HIS A 97 15.74 -8.74 7.88
N TYR A 98 14.60 -9.29 7.45
CA TYR A 98 13.44 -8.46 7.11
C TYR A 98 12.66 -8.10 8.36
N GLU A 99 12.24 -6.85 8.44
CA GLU A 99 11.37 -6.33 9.50
C GLU A 99 10.11 -5.73 8.85
N SER A 100 8.93 -6.15 9.31
CA SER A 100 7.68 -5.53 8.89
C SER A 100 7.50 -4.20 9.60
N ARG A 101 7.35 -3.13 8.81
CA ARG A 101 7.11 -1.76 9.28
C ARG A 101 5.91 -1.16 8.56
N GLU A 102 5.23 -0.22 9.20
CA GLU A 102 4.12 0.51 8.62
C GLU A 102 4.57 1.91 8.25
N TYR A 103 4.32 2.33 7.01
CA TYR A 103 4.67 3.64 6.47
C TYR A 103 3.42 4.34 5.95
N LYS A 104 3.25 5.61 6.25
CA LYS A 104 2.24 6.45 5.61
C LYS A 104 2.66 6.74 4.17
N ILE A 105 1.69 7.02 3.29
CA ILE A 105 1.99 7.34 1.89
C ILE A 105 2.94 8.54 1.73
N GLU A 106 2.83 9.54 2.60
CA GLU A 106 3.72 10.71 2.62
C GLU A 106 5.18 10.31 2.90
N GLU A 107 5.39 9.34 3.80
CA GLU A 107 6.73 8.84 4.14
C GLU A 107 7.32 8.03 2.98
N ILE A 108 6.49 7.30 2.23
CA ILE A 108 6.94 6.51 1.07
C ILE A 108 7.35 7.45 -0.06
N VAL A 109 6.48 8.40 -0.44
CA VAL A 109 6.72 9.31 -1.57
C VAL A 109 7.95 10.18 -1.34
N THR A 110 8.21 10.62 -0.10
CA THR A 110 9.32 11.54 0.21
C THR A 110 10.63 10.87 0.62
N SER A 111 10.64 9.56 0.88
CA SER A 111 11.84 8.87 1.39
C SER A 111 12.75 8.38 0.28
N GLU A 112 13.84 9.12 0.04
CA GLU A 112 14.90 8.67 -0.88
C GLU A 112 15.43 7.27 -0.56
N GLU A 113 15.49 6.92 0.73
CA GLU A 113 16.00 5.63 1.19
C GLU A 113 15.05 4.49 0.81
N LEU A 114 13.74 4.68 0.90
CA LEU A 114 12.77 3.68 0.46
C LEU A 114 12.81 3.52 -1.06
N HIS A 115 12.91 4.62 -1.82
CA HIS A 115 13.05 4.58 -3.28
C HIS A 115 14.33 3.88 -3.73
N ARG A 116 15.48 4.16 -3.09
CA ARG A 116 16.75 3.49 -3.42
C ARG A 116 16.71 1.98 -3.23
N GLN A 117 15.89 1.49 -2.31
CA GLN A 117 15.84 0.07 -1.96
C GLN A 117 14.53 -0.62 -2.39
N MET A 118 13.69 0.03 -3.19
CA MET A 118 12.34 -0.45 -3.54
C MET A 118 12.34 -1.88 -4.09
N ASP A 119 13.35 -2.24 -4.90
CA ASP A 119 13.49 -3.60 -5.48
C ASP A 119 13.71 -4.70 -4.42
N SER A 120 14.10 -4.32 -3.20
CA SER A 120 14.31 -5.24 -2.08
C SER A 120 13.14 -5.27 -1.09
N ILE A 121 12.21 -4.33 -1.22
CA ILE A 121 11.07 -4.19 -0.31
C ILE A 121 9.92 -5.07 -0.79
N ILE A 122 9.27 -5.73 0.16
CA ILE A 122 8.01 -6.43 -0.10
C ILE A 122 6.89 -5.55 0.48
N VAL A 123 6.03 -5.01 -0.38
CA VAL A 123 4.80 -4.33 0.07
C VAL A 123 3.77 -5.42 0.38
N GLU A 124 3.37 -5.53 1.64
CA GLU A 124 2.49 -6.60 2.10
C GLU A 124 1.02 -6.21 1.88
N GLU A 125 0.61 -5.05 2.41
CA GLU A 125 -0.79 -4.62 2.43
C GLU A 125 -0.95 -3.11 2.57
N LEU A 126 -2.05 -2.60 2.01
CA LEU A 126 -2.63 -1.30 2.27
C LEU A 126 -3.50 -1.37 3.54
N HIS A 127 -3.32 -0.41 4.44
CA HIS A 127 -4.09 -0.15 5.63
C HIS A 127 -4.92 1.14 5.46
N LEU A 128 -6.24 1.00 5.59
CA LEU A 128 -7.19 2.12 5.58
C LEU A 128 -8.09 2.07 6.80
N THR A 129 -8.34 3.21 7.43
CA THR A 129 -9.38 3.29 8.46
C THR A 129 -10.75 3.38 7.79
N LYS A 130 -11.74 2.67 8.31
CA LYS A 130 -13.14 2.76 7.86
C LYS A 130 -13.70 4.17 8.04
N LEU A 131 -13.24 4.89 9.07
CA LEU A 131 -13.61 6.30 9.27
C LEU A 131 -13.13 7.16 8.10
N ALA A 132 -11.84 7.11 7.74
CA ALA A 132 -11.30 7.90 6.62
C ALA A 132 -12.00 7.57 5.30
N LEU A 133 -12.23 6.28 5.03
CA LEU A 133 -13.00 5.82 3.85
C LEU A 133 -14.41 6.41 3.80
N MET A 134 -15.11 6.48 4.93
CA MET A 134 -16.48 7.00 4.99
C MET A 134 -16.53 8.53 4.90
N THR A 135 -15.55 9.22 5.48
CA THR A 135 -15.47 10.70 5.44
C THR A 135 -14.93 11.22 4.12
N PHE A 136 -14.28 10.39 3.31
CA PHE A 136 -13.81 10.77 1.99
C PHE A 136 -14.99 11.08 1.08
N ALA A 137 -15.11 12.35 0.69
CA ALA A 137 -16.14 12.81 -0.23
C ALA A 137 -15.84 12.29 -1.64
N VAL A 138 -16.79 11.52 -2.18
CA VAL A 138 -16.78 11.01 -3.56
C VAL A 138 -17.75 11.83 -4.39
#